data_AF-A0A7Y8FCX8-F1
#
_entry.id   AF-A0A7Y8FCX8-F1
#
_cell.length_a   1.000
_cell.length_b   1.000
_cell.length_c   1.000
_cell.angle_alpha   90.00
_cell.angle_beta   90.00
_cell.angle_gamma   90.00
#
_symmetry.space_group_name_H-M   'P 1'
#
loop_
_entity.id
_entity.type
_entity.pdbx_description
1 polymer ?
#
loop_
_entity_poly.entity_id
_entity_poly.type
_entity_poly.pdbx_seq_one_letter_code
_entity_poly.pdbx_strand_id
1 'polypeptide(L)'
;MVTLGQIQMRGFSTLHPEAIKDWLKSCATCENTAQLSMLEALEMFDAYLTITEFNPATVCSDDLAGLRGFLKVEMGLIEEVAKGITFKLCDMIIAKGILSEEKVSLALKDSQLECNKKYATRQPSKSQLLINKSLFPTMEPGGVVYVDFLSLGSALNESSLQYLSSLLSKYFASLTTEQAETDAGLIIALTKGLLHQYPNVDFGNISLSIAKSTSFISGARIHAEWQMHNAGYFRGDAYENWKLISGVILNFFVANNILHLSKAGRQLLVTD
;
A
#
# COMPACT_ATOMS: atom_id res chain seq x y z
N MET A 1 -7.18 1.82 -2.08
CA MET A 1 -7.74 1.44 -0.75
C MET A 1 -6.64 0.82 0.12
N VAL A 2 -6.56 1.20 1.39
CA VAL A 2 -5.65 0.60 2.40
C VAL A 2 -6.32 -0.63 3.00
N THR A 3 -5.57 -1.72 3.20
CA THR A 3 -6.08 -2.95 3.83
C THR A 3 -5.60 -3.10 5.28
N LEU A 4 -6.33 -3.86 6.09
CA LEU A 4 -5.88 -4.20 7.45
C LEU A 4 -4.52 -4.93 7.42
N GLY A 5 -4.34 -5.88 6.50
CA GLY A 5 -3.06 -6.59 6.36
C GLY A 5 -1.89 -5.64 6.09
N GLN A 6 -2.09 -4.60 5.28
CA GLN A 6 -1.08 -3.56 5.05
C GLN A 6 -0.76 -2.74 6.30
N ILE A 7 -1.78 -2.37 7.07
CA ILE A 7 -1.61 -1.69 8.35
C ILE A 7 -0.81 -2.58 9.33
N GLN A 8 -1.15 -3.86 9.41
CA GLN A 8 -0.50 -4.86 10.26
C GLN A 8 0.96 -5.08 9.88
N MET A 9 1.26 -5.19 8.59
CA MET A 9 2.64 -5.33 8.09
C MET A 9 3.49 -4.09 8.42
N ARG A 10 2.89 -2.89 8.45
CA ARG A 10 3.58 -1.67 8.87
C ARG A 10 3.86 -1.66 10.37
N GLY A 11 2.93 -2.21 11.16
CA GLY A 11 2.96 -2.15 12.61
C GLY A 11 2.71 -0.73 13.15
N PHE A 12 2.76 -0.60 14.47
CA PHE A 12 2.51 0.68 15.15
C PHE A 12 3.61 1.70 14.86
N SER A 13 3.20 2.90 14.45
CA SER A 13 4.09 4.02 14.15
C SER A 13 3.97 5.16 15.17
N THR A 14 2.78 5.39 15.73
CA THR A 14 2.50 6.50 16.67
C THR A 14 2.32 6.01 18.09
N LEU A 15 1.60 4.92 18.29
CA LEU A 15 1.39 4.27 19.57
C LEU A 15 2.56 3.33 19.88
N HIS A 16 2.93 3.19 21.15
CA HIS A 16 4.03 2.31 21.55
C HIS A 16 3.58 0.84 21.59
N PRO A 17 4.19 -0.08 20.80
CA PRO A 17 3.76 -1.48 20.73
C PRO A 17 3.75 -2.20 22.08
N GLU A 18 4.79 -1.99 22.90
CA GLU A 18 4.90 -2.65 24.21
C GLU A 18 3.85 -2.13 25.20
N ALA A 19 3.56 -0.82 25.17
CA ALA A 19 2.50 -0.25 25.97
C ALA A 19 1.11 -0.80 25.57
N ILE A 20 0.88 -1.04 24.28
CA ILE A 20 -0.34 -1.68 23.80
C ILE A 20 -0.42 -3.13 24.25
N LYS A 21 0.65 -3.91 24.13
CA LYS A 21 0.67 -5.32 24.57
C LYS A 21 0.41 -5.45 26.07
N ASP A 22 1.08 -4.63 26.88
CA ASP A 22 0.89 -4.64 28.33
C ASP A 22 -0.52 -4.20 28.72
N TRP A 23 -1.09 -3.25 27.98
CA TRP A 23 -2.47 -2.85 28.17
C TRP A 23 -3.47 -3.95 27.81
N LEU A 24 -3.33 -4.58 26.65
CA LEU A 24 -4.20 -5.68 26.22
C LEU A 24 -4.15 -6.84 27.23
N LYS A 25 -2.96 -7.13 27.80
CA LYS A 25 -2.81 -8.10 28.91
C LYS A 25 -3.53 -7.66 30.17
N SER A 26 -3.51 -6.36 30.51
CA SER A 26 -4.25 -5.83 31.67
C SER A 26 -5.78 -5.92 31.50
N CYS A 27 -6.25 -5.91 30.26
CA CYS A 27 -7.65 -6.11 29.88
C CYS A 27 -8.02 -7.59 29.67
N ALA A 28 -7.08 -8.53 29.85
CA ALA A 28 -7.24 -9.96 29.59
C ALA A 28 -8.09 -10.71 30.62
N THR A 29 -9.22 -10.16 31.03
CA THR A 29 -10.38 -10.94 31.49
C THR A 29 -11.25 -11.42 30.32
N CYS A 30 -10.97 -10.96 29.09
CA CYS A 30 -11.72 -11.30 27.88
C CYS A 30 -11.08 -12.44 27.07
N GLU A 31 -11.93 -13.27 26.44
CA GLU A 31 -11.57 -14.37 25.53
C GLU A 31 -10.56 -13.95 24.43
N ASN A 32 -9.72 -14.88 23.96
CA ASN A 32 -8.67 -14.63 22.95
C ASN A 32 -9.17 -13.92 21.67
N THR A 33 -10.40 -14.17 21.26
CA THR A 33 -11.05 -13.56 20.10
C THR A 33 -11.33 -12.06 20.29
N ALA A 34 -11.71 -11.66 21.51
CA ALA A 34 -11.93 -10.25 21.85
C ALA A 34 -10.62 -9.46 21.84
N GLN A 35 -9.52 -10.06 22.33
CA GLN A 35 -8.20 -9.43 22.33
C GLN A 35 -7.67 -9.16 20.92
N LEU A 36 -7.83 -10.13 20.00
CA LEU A 36 -7.45 -9.97 18.60
C LEU A 36 -8.22 -8.82 17.95
N SER A 37 -9.54 -8.81 18.14
CA SER A 37 -10.42 -7.73 17.65
C SER A 37 -10.06 -6.34 18.21
N MET A 38 -9.56 -6.27 19.45
CA MET A 38 -9.11 -5.01 20.04
C MET A 38 -7.78 -4.55 19.44
N LEU A 39 -6.85 -5.47 19.22
CA LEU A 39 -5.58 -5.17 18.57
C LEU A 39 -5.80 -4.61 17.16
N GLU A 40 -6.65 -5.24 16.35
CA GLU A 40 -6.98 -4.76 15.00
C GLU A 40 -7.56 -3.33 15.02
N ALA A 41 -8.43 -3.02 15.98
CA ALA A 41 -9.00 -1.68 16.13
C ALA A 41 -7.93 -0.64 16.50
N LEU A 42 -6.97 -1.00 17.37
CA LEU A 42 -5.85 -0.13 17.72
C LEU A 42 -4.88 0.07 16.55
N GLU A 43 -4.60 -0.97 15.78
CA GLU A 43 -3.76 -0.89 14.57
C GLU A 43 -4.38 0.07 13.54
N MET A 44 -5.69 -0.03 13.29
CA MET A 44 -6.40 0.92 12.43
C MET A 44 -6.41 2.34 12.99
N PHE A 45 -6.51 2.50 14.31
CA PHE A 45 -6.45 3.81 14.95
C PHE A 45 -5.05 4.43 14.85
N ASP A 46 -3.99 3.65 15.05
CA ASP A 46 -2.62 4.10 14.86
C ASP A 46 -2.34 4.53 13.42
N ALA A 47 -2.86 3.78 12.45
CA ALA A 47 -2.78 4.18 11.04
C ALA A 47 -3.48 5.52 10.80
N TYR A 48 -4.68 5.73 11.35
CA TYR A 48 -5.38 7.01 11.30
C TYR A 48 -4.56 8.16 11.91
N LEU A 49 -4.00 7.95 13.11
CA LEU A 49 -3.17 8.96 13.79
C LEU A 49 -1.94 9.32 12.96
N THR A 50 -1.26 8.31 12.42
CA THR A 50 -0.05 8.47 11.60
C THR A 50 -0.36 9.20 10.29
N ILE A 51 -1.47 8.86 9.62
CA ILE A 51 -1.90 9.49 8.37
C ILE A 51 -2.33 10.95 8.58
N THR A 52 -2.96 11.24 9.71
CA THR A 52 -3.42 12.60 10.05
C THR A 52 -2.37 13.42 10.80
N GLU A 53 -1.19 12.84 11.06
CA GLU A 53 -0.11 13.42 11.87
C GLU A 53 -0.61 13.95 13.23
N PHE A 54 -1.63 13.28 13.78
CA PHE A 54 -2.33 13.72 14.98
C PHE A 54 -1.66 13.22 16.25
N ASN A 55 -1.60 14.09 17.26
CA ASN A 55 -1.02 13.75 18.55
C ASN A 55 -2.01 12.90 19.39
N PRO A 56 -1.67 11.65 19.75
CA PRO A 56 -2.54 10.80 20.56
C PRO A 56 -2.83 11.34 21.97
N ALA A 57 -2.05 12.30 22.48
CA ALA A 57 -2.29 12.90 23.79
C ALA A 57 -3.52 13.83 23.83
N THR A 58 -4.07 14.23 22.68
CA THR A 58 -5.14 15.22 22.57
C THR A 58 -6.46 14.67 21.99
N VAL A 59 -6.64 13.36 22.03
CA VAL A 59 -7.82 12.67 21.46
C VAL A 59 -9.14 13.26 21.98
N CYS A 60 -10.05 13.57 21.07
CA CYS A 60 -11.41 14.06 21.36
C CYS A 60 -12.49 13.29 20.60
N SER A 61 -13.76 13.63 20.81
CA SER A 61 -14.90 12.99 20.13
C SER A 61 -14.82 13.09 18.60
N ASP A 62 -14.27 14.19 18.08
CA ASP A 62 -14.14 14.38 16.64
C ASP A 62 -13.10 13.44 16.03
N ASP A 63 -12.12 12.97 16.81
CA ASP A 63 -11.15 11.98 16.35
C ASP A 63 -11.76 10.59 16.17
N LEU A 64 -12.75 10.24 17.01
CA LEU A 64 -13.48 8.98 16.87
C LEU A 64 -14.40 9.01 15.65
N ALA A 65 -15.03 10.16 15.39
CA ALA A 65 -15.79 10.36 14.17
C ALA A 65 -14.87 10.43 12.93
N GLY A 66 -13.69 11.05 13.06
CA GLY A 66 -12.63 11.07 12.03
C GLY A 66 -12.12 9.67 11.69
N LEU A 67 -11.91 8.82 12.69
CA LEU A 67 -11.57 7.41 12.49
C LEU A 67 -12.64 6.68 11.66
N ARG A 68 -13.94 6.84 11.98
CA ARG A 68 -15.02 6.26 11.15
C ARG A 68 -14.97 6.75 9.71
N GLY A 69 -14.62 8.03 9.51
CA GLY A 69 -14.39 8.60 8.18
C GLY A 69 -13.24 7.91 7.46
N PHE A 70 -12.09 7.73 8.12
CA PHE A 70 -10.93 7.00 7.60
C PHE A 70 -11.27 5.54 7.20
N LEU A 71 -11.94 4.79 8.09
CA LEU A 71 -12.35 3.40 7.84
C LEU A 71 -13.25 3.29 6.60
N LYS A 72 -14.10 4.29 6.36
CA LYS A 72 -14.97 4.32 5.19
C LYS A 72 -14.24 4.75 3.92
N VAL A 73 -13.49 5.84 4.00
CA VAL A 73 -12.90 6.52 2.82
C VAL A 73 -11.66 5.77 2.34
N GLU A 74 -10.74 5.43 3.23
CA GLU A 74 -9.45 4.86 2.84
C GLU A 74 -9.46 3.33 2.82
N MET A 75 -10.20 2.70 3.74
CA MET A 75 -10.31 1.24 3.84
C MET A 75 -11.58 0.68 3.17
N GLY A 76 -12.50 1.54 2.70
CA GLY A 76 -13.70 1.13 1.97
C GLY A 76 -14.68 0.26 2.75
N LEU A 77 -14.60 0.25 4.08
CA LEU A 77 -15.49 -0.55 4.92
C LEU A 77 -16.95 -0.07 4.79
N ILE A 78 -17.90 -0.98 4.97
CA ILE A 78 -19.31 -0.58 5.10
C ILE A 78 -19.54 0.11 6.45
N GLU A 79 -20.57 0.95 6.53
CA GLU A 79 -20.80 1.83 7.69
C GLU A 79 -20.96 1.04 8.99
N GLU A 80 -21.66 -0.08 8.93
CA GLU A 80 -21.93 -0.97 10.07
C GLU A 80 -20.63 -1.55 10.64
N VAL A 81 -19.72 -1.98 9.75
CA VAL A 81 -18.42 -2.52 10.13
C VAL A 81 -17.52 -1.43 10.71
N ALA A 82 -17.47 -0.26 10.06
CA ALA A 82 -16.71 0.88 10.56
C ALA A 82 -17.19 1.32 11.95
N LYS A 83 -18.51 1.38 12.15
CA LYS A 83 -19.12 1.70 13.45
C LYS A 83 -18.79 0.65 14.52
N GLY A 84 -18.84 -0.64 14.17
CA GLY A 84 -18.49 -1.72 15.08
C GLY A 84 -17.02 -1.66 15.54
N ILE A 85 -16.09 -1.34 14.64
CA ILE A 85 -14.67 -1.16 14.98
C ILE A 85 -14.47 0.05 15.90
N THR A 86 -15.08 1.19 15.56
CA THR A 86 -14.99 2.39 16.40
C THR A 86 -15.61 2.18 17.78
N PHE A 87 -16.73 1.45 17.87
CA PHE A 87 -17.34 1.09 19.15
C PHE A 87 -16.36 0.30 20.04
N LYS A 88 -15.64 -0.68 19.49
CA LYS A 88 -14.62 -1.43 20.24
C LYS A 88 -13.54 -0.50 20.79
N LEU A 89 -13.07 0.48 20.00
CA LEU A 89 -12.09 1.47 20.45
C LEU A 89 -12.64 2.40 21.53
N CYS A 90 -13.90 2.81 21.40
CA CYS A 90 -14.59 3.65 22.37
C CYS A 90 -14.62 3.03 23.76
N ASP A 91 -14.91 1.73 23.87
CA ASP A 91 -14.88 1.00 25.14
C ASP A 91 -13.49 1.09 25.81
N MET A 92 -12.42 1.02 25.01
CA MET A 92 -11.03 1.15 25.50
C MET A 92 -10.74 2.57 26.02
N ILE A 93 -11.17 3.58 25.28
CA ILE A 93 -10.93 4.99 25.59
C ILE A 93 -11.65 5.39 26.88
N ILE A 94 -12.88 4.89 27.09
CA ILE A 94 -13.63 5.08 28.34
C ILE A 94 -12.93 4.38 29.50
N ALA A 95 -12.53 3.11 29.32
CA ALA A 95 -11.85 2.34 30.37
C ALA A 95 -10.53 3.00 30.83
N LYS A 96 -9.89 3.79 29.97
CA LYS A 96 -8.68 4.55 30.29
C LYS A 96 -8.93 5.96 30.81
N GLY A 97 -10.18 6.39 30.88
CA GLY A 97 -10.55 7.75 31.28
C GLY A 97 -10.04 8.83 30.32
N ILE A 98 -9.72 8.47 29.07
CA ILE A 98 -9.27 9.42 28.04
C ILE A 98 -10.43 10.32 27.64
N LEU A 99 -11.63 9.74 27.47
CA LEU A 99 -12.87 10.47 27.23
C LEU A 99 -14.00 9.93 28.11
N SER A 100 -14.98 10.80 28.41
CA SER A 100 -16.21 10.38 29.07
C SER A 100 -17.14 9.63 28.12
N GLU A 101 -17.98 8.77 28.68
CA GLU A 101 -19.00 8.00 27.96
C GLU A 101 -19.94 8.91 27.16
N GLU A 102 -20.26 10.09 27.68
CA GLU A 102 -21.07 11.12 27.00
C GLU A 102 -20.41 11.60 25.71
N LYS A 103 -19.11 11.94 25.75
CA LYS A 103 -18.34 12.41 24.58
C LYS A 103 -18.21 11.34 23.50
N VAL A 104 -18.01 10.10 23.94
CA VAL A 104 -17.95 8.93 23.06
C VAL A 104 -19.29 8.65 22.39
N SER A 105 -20.38 8.71 23.17
CA SER A 105 -21.74 8.50 22.68
C SER A 105 -22.14 9.52 21.62
N LEU A 106 -21.64 10.76 21.72
CA LEU A 106 -21.83 11.79 20.70
C LEU A 106 -21.16 11.39 19.38
N ALA A 107 -19.88 10.97 19.42
CA ALA A 107 -19.15 10.55 18.22
C ALA A 107 -19.78 9.34 17.49
N LEU A 108 -20.39 8.41 18.24
CA LEU A 108 -21.07 7.23 17.68
C LEU A 108 -22.44 7.54 17.04
N LYS A 109 -23.01 8.71 17.33
CA LYS A 109 -24.29 9.19 16.76
C LYS A 109 -24.11 9.97 15.47
N ASP A 110 -22.91 10.44 15.17
CA ASP A 110 -22.62 11.15 13.92
C ASP A 110 -22.94 10.26 12.71
N SER A 111 -23.57 10.87 11.71
CA SER A 111 -23.81 10.21 10.42
C SER A 111 -22.49 9.95 9.69
N GLN A 112 -22.43 8.92 8.85
CA GLN A 112 -21.21 8.62 8.08
C GLN A 112 -20.75 9.80 7.21
N LEU A 113 -21.69 10.62 6.71
CA LEU A 113 -21.35 11.83 5.95
C LEU A 113 -20.56 12.83 6.79
N GLU A 114 -20.97 13.05 8.05
CA GLU A 114 -20.25 13.93 8.98
C GLU A 114 -18.90 13.33 9.39
N CYS A 115 -18.83 12.01 9.62
CA CYS A 115 -17.57 11.32 9.86
C CYS A 115 -16.56 11.52 8.71
N ASN A 116 -17.01 11.40 7.46
CA ASN A 116 -16.18 11.63 6.27
C ASN A 116 -15.67 13.08 6.21
N LYS A 117 -16.51 14.06 6.54
CA LYS A 117 -16.10 15.48 6.60
C LYS A 117 -15.06 15.72 7.70
N LYS A 118 -15.26 15.17 8.89
CA LYS A 118 -14.31 15.28 10.01
C LYS A 118 -12.95 14.70 9.64
N TYR A 119 -12.92 13.52 9.00
CA TYR A 119 -11.69 12.96 8.45
C TYR A 119 -11.02 13.88 7.43
N ALA A 120 -11.76 14.39 6.44
CA ALA A 120 -11.22 15.29 5.42
C ALA A 120 -10.67 16.61 6.02
N THR A 121 -11.29 17.12 7.08
CA THR A 121 -10.88 18.36 7.77
C THR A 121 -9.51 18.19 8.46
N ARG A 122 -9.12 16.96 8.78
CA ARG A 122 -7.78 16.63 9.31
C ARG A 122 -6.66 16.68 8.27
N GLN A 123 -6.98 16.93 7.00
CA GLN A 123 -6.00 17.04 5.91
C GLN A 123 -5.05 15.83 5.86
N PRO A 124 -5.56 14.60 5.64
CA PRO A 124 -4.74 13.40 5.68
C PRO A 124 -3.55 13.48 4.73
N SER A 125 -2.40 13.05 5.22
CA SER A 125 -1.13 13.09 4.51
C SER A 125 -1.13 12.08 3.36
N LYS A 126 -1.09 12.60 2.13
CA LYS A 126 -1.05 11.76 0.91
C LYS A 126 0.18 10.84 0.89
N SER A 127 1.31 11.31 1.41
CA SER A 127 2.52 10.49 1.47
C SER A 127 2.36 9.34 2.46
N GLN A 128 1.81 9.59 3.66
CA GLN A 128 1.55 8.53 4.64
C GLN A 128 0.52 7.51 4.14
N LEU A 129 -0.49 7.96 3.39
CA LEU A 129 -1.45 7.07 2.73
C LEU A 129 -0.76 6.15 1.72
N LEU A 130 0.12 6.69 0.87
CA LEU A 130 0.86 5.89 -0.10
C LEU A 130 1.77 4.87 0.60
N ILE A 131 2.49 5.29 1.67
CA ILE A 131 3.33 4.37 2.44
C ILE A 131 2.51 3.23 3.05
N ASN A 132 1.30 3.49 3.57
CA ASN A 132 0.42 2.41 4.03
C ASN A 132 -0.02 1.47 2.89
N LYS A 133 -0.17 1.98 1.66
CA LYS A 133 -0.51 1.15 0.49
C LYS A 133 0.72 0.38 -0.07
N SER A 134 1.94 0.66 0.39
CA SER A 134 3.20 0.20 -0.21
C SER A 134 3.70 -1.16 0.24
N LEU A 135 3.10 -1.80 1.25
CA LEU A 135 3.56 -3.09 1.76
C LEU A 135 2.76 -4.25 1.14
N PHE A 136 3.45 -5.30 0.73
CA PHE A 136 2.85 -6.49 0.13
C PHE A 136 3.45 -7.76 0.75
N PRO A 137 2.62 -8.78 1.03
CA PRO A 137 3.11 -10.05 1.54
C PRO A 137 3.86 -10.82 0.44
N THR A 138 4.84 -11.62 0.87
CA THR A 138 5.60 -12.53 -0.01
C THR A 138 5.21 -13.99 0.27
N MET A 139 5.85 -14.94 -0.41
CA MET A 139 5.62 -16.38 -0.18
C MET A 139 6.07 -16.83 1.22
N GLU A 140 7.05 -16.14 1.81
CA GLU A 140 7.61 -16.51 3.10
C GLU A 140 6.68 -16.13 4.26
N PRO A 141 6.54 -16.97 5.30
CA PRO A 141 5.77 -16.61 6.49
C PRO A 141 6.33 -15.33 7.13
N GLY A 142 5.53 -14.26 7.14
CA GLY A 142 5.95 -12.95 7.65
C GLY A 142 6.87 -12.17 6.72
N GLY A 143 7.16 -12.67 5.51
CA GLY A 143 7.89 -11.95 4.49
C GLY A 143 7.05 -10.82 3.89
N VAL A 144 7.67 -9.65 3.74
CA VAL A 144 7.01 -8.43 3.27
C VAL A 144 7.95 -7.68 2.34
N VAL A 145 7.42 -7.14 1.25
CA VAL A 145 8.14 -6.24 0.34
C VAL A 145 7.53 -4.84 0.35
N TYR A 146 8.39 -3.83 0.33
CA TYR A 146 8.01 -2.43 0.16
C TYR A 146 8.09 -1.99 -1.31
N VAL A 147 7.05 -1.29 -1.77
CA VAL A 147 6.95 -0.74 -3.13
C VAL A 147 6.81 0.77 -3.07
N ASP A 148 7.77 1.50 -3.65
CA ASP A 148 7.78 2.96 -3.63
C ASP A 148 6.84 3.60 -4.66
N PHE A 149 5.55 3.71 -4.32
CA PHE A 149 4.58 4.42 -5.14
C PHE A 149 4.82 5.94 -5.19
N LEU A 150 5.56 6.53 -4.24
CA LEU A 150 5.82 7.97 -4.24
C LEU A 150 6.64 8.40 -5.46
N SER A 151 7.56 7.53 -5.91
CA SER A 151 8.41 7.77 -7.08
C SER A 151 7.65 7.93 -8.41
N LEU A 152 6.39 7.47 -8.47
CA LEU A 152 5.48 7.60 -9.61
C LEU A 152 4.75 8.95 -9.62
N GLY A 153 4.71 9.66 -8.48
CA GLY A 153 4.19 11.01 -8.35
C GLY A 153 2.75 11.18 -8.87
N SER A 154 2.48 12.32 -9.51
CA SER A 154 1.15 12.66 -10.02
C SER A 154 0.72 11.84 -11.24
N ALA A 155 1.60 11.00 -11.80
CA ALA A 155 1.26 10.15 -12.93
C ALA A 155 0.41 8.93 -12.53
N LEU A 156 0.38 8.60 -11.24
CA LEU A 156 -0.43 7.50 -10.71
C LEU A 156 -1.70 8.06 -10.05
N ASN A 157 -2.84 7.98 -10.75
CA ASN A 157 -4.13 8.30 -10.16
C ASN A 157 -4.63 7.16 -9.22
N GLU A 158 -5.72 7.38 -8.47
CA GLU A 158 -6.21 6.36 -7.50
C GLU A 158 -6.65 5.05 -8.18
N SER A 159 -7.24 5.12 -9.38
CA SER A 159 -7.65 3.94 -10.16
C SER A 159 -6.43 3.13 -10.63
N SER A 160 -5.41 3.81 -11.15
CA SER A 160 -4.12 3.21 -11.51
C SER A 160 -3.42 2.58 -10.32
N LEU A 161 -3.42 3.25 -9.17
CA LEU A 161 -2.84 2.74 -7.92
C LEU A 161 -3.57 1.48 -7.47
N GLN A 162 -4.90 1.47 -7.49
CA GLN A 162 -5.70 0.31 -7.11
C GLN A 162 -5.45 -0.87 -8.04
N TYR A 163 -5.41 -0.63 -9.36
CA TYR A 163 -5.13 -1.66 -10.35
C TYR A 163 -3.72 -2.24 -10.15
N LEU A 164 -2.69 -1.39 -10.05
CA LEU A 164 -1.31 -1.81 -9.85
C LEU A 164 -1.14 -2.58 -8.54
N SER A 165 -1.73 -2.10 -7.44
CA SER A 165 -1.69 -2.78 -6.14
C SER A 165 -2.29 -4.20 -6.21
N SER A 166 -3.38 -4.37 -6.96
CA SER A 166 -4.01 -5.68 -7.17
C SER A 166 -3.08 -6.65 -7.93
N LEU A 167 -2.36 -6.17 -8.94
CA LEU A 167 -1.39 -6.98 -9.68
C LEU A 167 -0.19 -7.36 -8.78
N LEU A 168 0.37 -6.40 -8.07
CA LEU A 168 1.52 -6.59 -7.17
C LEU A 168 1.21 -7.59 -6.05
N SER A 169 0.02 -7.48 -5.43
CA SER A 169 -0.39 -8.41 -4.38
C SER A 169 -0.43 -9.86 -4.85
N LYS A 170 -0.85 -10.12 -6.10
CA LYS A 170 -0.87 -11.48 -6.66
C LYS A 170 0.53 -11.94 -7.06
N TYR A 171 1.33 -11.02 -7.60
CA TYR A 171 2.67 -11.31 -8.07
C TYR A 171 3.61 -11.69 -6.92
N PHE A 172 3.72 -10.84 -5.90
CA PHE A 172 4.66 -11.04 -4.79
C PHE A 172 4.30 -12.21 -3.87
N ALA A 173 3.02 -12.56 -3.76
CA ALA A 173 2.58 -13.72 -2.96
C ALA A 173 3.22 -15.05 -3.42
N SER A 174 3.78 -15.11 -4.63
CA SER A 174 4.45 -16.28 -5.19
C SER A 174 5.98 -16.22 -5.15
N LEU A 175 6.57 -15.14 -4.64
CA LEU A 175 8.01 -14.89 -4.68
C LEU A 175 8.63 -14.94 -3.29
N THR A 176 9.91 -15.32 -3.22
CA THR A 176 10.73 -15.10 -2.01
C THR A 176 10.86 -13.61 -1.74
N THR A 177 11.21 -13.24 -0.50
CA THR A 177 11.34 -11.81 -0.15
C THR A 177 12.44 -11.13 -0.95
N GLU A 178 13.59 -11.79 -1.11
CA GLU A 178 14.72 -11.28 -1.90
C GLU A 178 14.35 -11.02 -3.37
N GLN A 179 13.62 -11.95 -4.01
CA GLN A 179 13.19 -11.78 -5.40
C GLN A 179 12.14 -10.67 -5.51
N ALA A 180 11.19 -10.62 -4.56
CA ALA A 180 10.16 -9.59 -4.54
C ALA A 180 10.76 -8.18 -4.41
N GLU A 181 11.77 -7.99 -3.56
CA GLU A 181 12.48 -6.71 -3.42
C GLU A 181 13.14 -6.25 -4.71
N THR A 182 13.84 -7.17 -5.40
CA THR A 182 14.46 -6.88 -6.70
C THR A 182 13.39 -6.50 -7.73
N ASP A 183 12.34 -7.30 -7.85
CA ASP A 183 11.28 -7.09 -8.83
C ASP A 183 10.47 -5.82 -8.56
N ALA A 184 10.24 -5.45 -7.30
CA ALA A 184 9.51 -4.25 -6.92
C ALA A 184 10.15 -2.99 -7.52
N GLY A 185 11.47 -2.83 -7.40
CA GLY A 185 12.20 -1.70 -7.99
C GLY A 185 12.08 -1.66 -9.51
N LEU A 186 12.22 -2.80 -10.17
CA LEU A 186 12.14 -2.92 -11.63
C LEU A 186 10.73 -2.65 -12.16
N ILE A 187 9.69 -3.17 -11.49
CA ILE A 187 8.30 -2.92 -11.85
C ILE A 187 7.98 -1.43 -11.75
N ILE A 188 8.42 -0.76 -10.68
CA ILE A 188 8.19 0.68 -10.52
C ILE A 188 8.93 1.49 -11.58
N ALA A 189 10.20 1.16 -11.88
CA ALA A 189 10.96 1.84 -12.93
C ALA A 189 10.31 1.70 -14.32
N LEU A 190 9.88 0.49 -14.69
CA LEU A 190 9.20 0.22 -15.96
C LEU A 190 7.81 0.90 -16.02
N THR A 191 7.06 0.86 -14.92
CA THR A 191 5.77 1.55 -14.79
C THR A 191 5.93 3.06 -14.98
N LYS A 192 6.97 3.66 -14.38
CA LYS A 192 7.30 5.07 -14.57
C LYS A 192 7.59 5.39 -16.03
N GLY A 193 8.32 4.52 -16.72
CA GLY A 193 8.58 4.64 -18.16
C GLY A 193 7.30 4.61 -19.00
N LEU A 194 6.37 3.71 -18.70
CA LEU A 194 5.06 3.63 -19.36
C LEU A 194 4.23 4.89 -19.12
N LEU A 195 4.10 5.31 -17.87
CA LEU A 195 3.33 6.51 -17.53
C LEU A 195 3.92 7.78 -18.15
N HIS A 196 5.25 7.86 -18.29
CA HIS A 196 5.89 8.97 -18.98
C HIS A 196 5.56 9.01 -20.48
N GLN A 197 5.47 7.85 -21.15
CA GLN A 197 5.07 7.77 -22.56
C GLN A 197 3.58 8.02 -22.78
N TYR A 198 2.75 7.79 -21.75
CA TYR A 198 1.29 7.92 -21.81
C TYR A 198 0.74 8.75 -20.63
N PRO A 199 1.11 10.04 -20.51
CA PRO A 199 0.93 10.84 -19.29
C PRO A 199 -0.51 11.17 -18.88
N ASN A 200 -1.51 10.79 -19.68
CA ASN A 200 -2.92 11.01 -19.40
C ASN A 200 -3.75 9.73 -19.49
N VAL A 201 -3.09 8.58 -19.61
CA VAL A 201 -3.76 7.28 -19.68
C VAL A 201 -3.65 6.63 -18.32
N ASP A 202 -4.79 6.24 -17.76
CA ASP A 202 -4.82 5.41 -16.56
C ASP A 202 -4.02 4.12 -16.81
N PHE A 203 -3.11 3.77 -15.89
CA PHE A 203 -2.29 2.57 -16.00
C PHE A 203 -3.13 1.31 -16.25
N GLY A 204 -4.31 1.18 -15.65
CA GLY A 204 -5.21 0.04 -15.87
C GLY A 204 -5.76 -0.08 -17.29
N ASN A 205 -5.68 1.00 -18.08
CA ASN A 205 -6.09 1.04 -19.49
C ASN A 205 -4.89 0.94 -20.45
N ILE A 206 -3.66 0.87 -19.94
CA ILE A 206 -2.47 0.69 -20.78
C ILE A 206 -2.42 -0.76 -21.25
N SER A 207 -2.67 -0.96 -22.53
CA SER A 207 -2.44 -2.23 -23.22
C SER A 207 -1.77 -1.93 -24.55
N LEU A 208 -0.44 -2.14 -24.61
CA LEU A 208 0.35 -1.75 -25.76
C LEU A 208 0.21 -2.77 -26.89
N SER A 209 -0.06 -2.30 -28.11
CA SER A 209 0.01 -3.18 -29.29
C SER A 209 1.40 -3.81 -29.40
N ILE A 210 1.49 -4.90 -30.15
CA ILE A 210 2.75 -5.65 -30.36
C ILE A 210 3.90 -4.74 -30.81
N ALA A 211 3.65 -3.82 -31.74
CA ALA A 211 4.66 -2.87 -32.23
C ALA A 211 5.11 -1.90 -31.13
N LYS A 212 4.16 -1.33 -30.38
CA LYS A 212 4.45 -0.40 -29.28
C LYS A 212 5.18 -1.10 -28.14
N SER A 213 4.81 -2.33 -27.82
CA SER A 213 5.49 -3.17 -26.83
C SER A 213 6.94 -3.45 -27.22
N THR A 214 7.19 -3.80 -28.48
CA THR A 214 8.54 -4.04 -29.00
C THR A 214 9.40 -2.78 -28.91
N SER A 215 8.84 -1.61 -29.26
CA SER A 215 9.52 -0.32 -29.13
C SER A 215 9.82 0.05 -27.69
N PHE A 216 8.87 -0.16 -26.77
CA PHE A 216 9.06 0.07 -25.33
C PHE A 216 10.18 -0.81 -24.76
N ILE A 217 10.16 -2.12 -25.04
CA ILE A 217 11.17 -3.08 -24.56
C ILE A 217 12.56 -2.70 -25.09
N SER A 218 12.67 -2.34 -26.38
CA SER A 218 13.93 -1.88 -26.96
C SER A 218 14.46 -0.62 -26.28
N GLY A 219 13.58 0.34 -25.98
CA GLY A 219 13.95 1.55 -25.24
C GLY A 219 14.42 1.24 -23.82
N ALA A 220 13.69 0.39 -23.10
CA ALA A 220 14.05 -0.06 -21.76
C ALA A 220 15.43 -0.71 -21.72
N ARG A 221 15.74 -1.58 -22.70
CA ARG A 221 17.06 -2.21 -22.82
C ARG A 221 18.19 -1.20 -22.99
N ILE A 222 18.05 -0.28 -23.94
CA ILE A 222 19.06 0.74 -24.22
C ILE A 222 19.30 1.60 -22.97
N HIS A 223 18.24 2.03 -22.30
CA HIS A 223 18.36 2.84 -21.09
C HIS A 223 19.01 2.07 -19.93
N ALA A 224 18.67 0.80 -19.74
CA ALA A 224 19.28 -0.04 -18.72
C ALA A 224 20.78 -0.25 -18.96
N GLU A 225 21.17 -0.59 -20.19
CA GLU A 225 22.58 -0.75 -20.58
C GLU A 225 23.37 0.56 -20.38
N TRP A 226 22.79 1.69 -20.80
CA TRP A 226 23.41 3.01 -20.62
C TRP A 226 23.58 3.39 -19.15
N GLN A 227 22.59 3.15 -18.30
CA GLN A 227 22.68 3.43 -16.87
C GLN A 227 23.79 2.60 -16.21
N MET A 228 23.89 1.31 -16.54
CA MET A 228 24.94 0.43 -16.02
C MET A 228 26.34 0.92 -16.43
N HIS A 229 26.52 1.24 -17.71
CA HIS A 229 27.82 1.74 -18.19
C HIS A 229 28.20 3.09 -17.58
N ASN A 230 27.25 4.01 -17.42
CA ASN A 230 27.50 5.30 -16.77
C ASN A 230 27.84 5.15 -15.28
N ALA A 231 27.38 4.09 -14.63
CA ALA A 231 27.74 3.74 -13.26
C ALA A 231 29.07 2.96 -13.16
N GLY A 232 29.76 2.71 -14.28
CA GLY A 232 31.07 2.05 -14.31
C GLY A 232 31.02 0.52 -14.41
N TYR A 233 29.84 -0.07 -14.63
CA TYR A 233 29.69 -1.52 -14.76
C TYR A 233 30.09 -2.03 -16.16
N PHE A 234 30.58 -3.27 -16.19
CA PHE A 234 31.02 -3.91 -17.42
C PHE A 234 29.84 -4.51 -18.19
N ARG A 235 30.10 -4.95 -19.43
CA ARG A 235 29.08 -5.57 -20.28
C ARG A 235 28.44 -6.81 -19.65
N GLY A 236 29.20 -7.61 -18.90
CA GLY A 236 28.68 -8.79 -18.20
C GLY A 236 27.63 -8.41 -17.15
N ASP A 237 27.91 -7.38 -16.35
CA ASP A 237 26.98 -6.89 -15.33
C ASP A 237 25.71 -6.29 -15.96
N ALA A 238 25.86 -5.52 -17.05
CA ALA A 238 24.73 -4.99 -17.80
C ALA A 238 23.84 -6.10 -18.38
N TYR A 239 24.47 -7.22 -18.78
CA TYR A 239 23.77 -8.40 -19.26
C TYR A 239 22.98 -9.11 -18.15
N GLU A 240 23.59 -9.34 -16.98
CA GLU A 240 22.89 -9.92 -15.83
C GLU A 240 21.74 -9.03 -15.35
N ASN A 241 21.93 -7.71 -15.34
CA ASN A 241 20.85 -6.77 -15.07
C ASN A 241 19.71 -6.86 -16.08
N TRP A 242 20.02 -7.04 -17.37
CA TRP A 242 18.99 -7.23 -18.40
C TRP A 242 18.22 -8.54 -18.24
N LYS A 243 18.83 -9.60 -17.70
CA LYS A 243 18.11 -10.85 -17.36
C LYS A 243 17.01 -10.59 -16.34
N LEU A 244 17.33 -9.85 -15.28
CA LEU A 244 16.35 -9.47 -14.24
C LEU A 244 15.21 -8.65 -14.83
N ILE A 245 15.54 -7.60 -15.60
CA ILE A 245 14.55 -6.74 -16.26
C ILE A 245 13.67 -7.56 -17.23
N SER A 246 14.27 -8.45 -18.02
CA SER A 246 13.54 -9.30 -18.96
C SER A 246 12.59 -10.26 -18.23
N GLY A 247 13.02 -10.82 -17.10
CA GLY A 247 12.19 -11.63 -16.22
C GLY A 247 10.95 -10.87 -15.75
N VAL A 248 11.12 -9.65 -15.25
CA VAL A 248 10.00 -8.79 -14.83
C VAL A 248 9.07 -8.42 -15.99
N ILE A 249 9.62 -8.09 -17.17
CA ILE A 249 8.80 -7.82 -18.36
C ILE A 249 7.91 -9.02 -18.70
N LEU A 250 8.46 -10.23 -18.67
CA LEU A 250 7.72 -11.45 -18.98
C LEU A 250 6.69 -11.79 -17.89
N ASN A 251 7.14 -11.88 -16.65
CA ASN A 251 6.37 -12.46 -15.55
C ASN A 251 5.35 -11.47 -14.96
N PHE A 252 5.57 -10.16 -15.11
CA PHE A 252 4.65 -9.14 -14.64
C PHE A 252 3.90 -8.46 -15.81
N PHE A 253 4.61 -7.80 -16.72
CA PHE A 253 3.94 -6.93 -17.71
C PHE A 253 3.24 -7.70 -18.83
N VAL A 254 3.87 -8.76 -19.36
CA VAL A 254 3.27 -9.60 -20.41
C VAL A 254 2.20 -10.52 -19.79
N ALA A 255 2.47 -11.13 -18.65
CA ALA A 255 1.50 -11.98 -17.94
C ALA A 255 0.18 -11.24 -17.61
N ASN A 256 0.25 -9.93 -17.36
CA ASN A 256 -0.91 -9.10 -17.07
C ASN A 256 -1.44 -8.32 -18.29
N ASN A 257 -1.05 -8.68 -19.52
CA ASN A 257 -1.53 -8.09 -20.78
C ASN A 257 -1.29 -6.57 -20.95
N ILE A 258 -0.33 -6.02 -20.21
CA ILE A 258 0.13 -4.63 -20.35
C ILE A 258 0.99 -4.51 -21.61
N LEU A 259 1.86 -5.50 -21.83
CA LEU A 259 2.73 -5.64 -23.00
C LEU A 259 2.39 -6.91 -23.78
N HIS A 260 2.57 -6.85 -25.10
CA HIS A 260 2.27 -7.94 -26.03
C HIS A 260 3.48 -8.24 -26.91
N LEU A 261 3.89 -9.51 -26.97
CA LEU A 261 5.14 -9.88 -27.65
C LEU A 261 4.94 -10.38 -29.08
N SER A 262 5.72 -9.81 -30.01
CA SER A 262 6.03 -10.44 -31.30
C SER A 262 7.18 -11.42 -31.17
N LYS A 263 7.50 -12.13 -32.26
CA LYS A 263 8.78 -12.86 -32.39
C LYS A 263 9.98 -11.95 -32.14
N ALA A 264 9.99 -10.73 -32.69
CA ALA A 264 11.06 -9.76 -32.48
C ALA A 264 11.15 -9.28 -31.01
N GLY A 265 10.00 -9.01 -30.39
CA GLY A 265 9.94 -8.67 -28.96
C GLY A 265 10.48 -9.78 -28.06
N ARG A 266 10.20 -11.06 -28.39
CA ARG A 266 10.80 -12.20 -27.67
C ARG A 266 12.31 -12.23 -27.81
N GLN A 267 12.85 -12.01 -29.00
CA GLN A 267 14.30 -11.98 -29.23
C GLN A 267 15.02 -10.90 -28.42
N LEU A 268 14.36 -9.77 -28.13
CA LEU A 268 14.95 -8.72 -27.28
C LEU A 268 15.10 -9.16 -25.82
N LEU A 269 14.27 -10.10 -25.36
CA LEU A 269 14.23 -10.61 -23.99
C LEU A 269 15.05 -11.90 -23.80
N VAL A 270 15.48 -12.54 -24.90
CA VAL A 270 16.38 -13.68 -24.85
C VAL A 270 17.76 -13.22 -24.38
N THR A 271 18.30 -13.95 -23.41
CA THR A 271 19.58 -13.70 -22.75
C THR A 271 20.40 -14.99 -22.74
N ASP A 272 20.42 -15.67 -23.89
CA ASP A 272 21.32 -16.79 -24.18
C ASP A 272 22.74 -16.31 -24.50
#